data_AF-C4M6X9-F1
#
_entry.id   AF-C4M6X9-F1
#
_cell.length_a   1.000
_cell.length_b   1.000
_cell.length_c   1.000
_cell.angle_alpha   90.00
_cell.angle_beta   90.00
_cell.angle_gamma   90.00
#
_symmetry.space_group_name_H-M   'P 1'
#
loop_
_entity.id
_entity.type
_entity.pdbx_description
1 polymer ?
#
loop_
_entity_poly.entity_id
_entity_poly.type
_entity_poly.pdbx_seq_one_letter_code
_entity_poly.pdbx_strand_id
1 'polypeptide(L)'
;MPTIPKTPRESKGNPERKQEHPFFQSKEDYKEFYVIQQSILLSFLNGFCTITLKRQKKQSIRNLPYPQIISLKFDDEEINVQELADIIQRPVYEDECKLVKKKQTAMRRFEKNRKIFIQHLLIDLLREKGFQFESKLARNTGKTLRLERIEKIFYGGRLIMDINDFIERGYLINSFINSQLSLTSIITIPKSSNELSNIILSQNLIFN
;
A
#
# COMPACT_ATOMS: atom_id res chain seq x y z
N MET A 1 3.31 -55.39 -29.49
CA MET A 1 3.20 -53.94 -29.76
C MET A 1 4.50 -53.27 -29.34
N PRO A 2 5.14 -52.44 -30.16
CA PRO A 2 6.40 -51.80 -29.81
C PRO A 2 6.17 -50.63 -28.84
N THR A 3 7.02 -50.54 -27.82
CA THR A 3 7.04 -49.46 -26.83
C THR A 3 7.71 -48.22 -27.42
N ILE A 4 6.96 -47.11 -27.49
CA ILE A 4 7.48 -45.80 -27.92
C ILE A 4 8.38 -45.23 -26.80
N PRO A 5 9.63 -44.83 -27.08
CA PRO A 5 10.48 -44.22 -26.08
C PRO A 5 9.96 -42.81 -25.74
N LYS A 6 9.87 -42.49 -24.45
CA LYS A 6 9.52 -41.15 -23.97
C LYS A 6 10.67 -40.20 -24.28
N THR A 7 10.43 -39.22 -25.14
CA THR A 7 11.32 -38.08 -25.35
C THR A 7 11.54 -37.32 -24.03
N PRO A 8 12.77 -36.83 -23.77
CA PRO A 8 13.03 -36.01 -22.59
C PRO A 8 12.20 -34.74 -22.65
N ARG A 9 11.51 -34.40 -21.55
CA ARG A 9 10.86 -33.10 -21.42
C ARG A 9 11.94 -32.03 -21.39
N GLU A 10 11.99 -31.22 -22.44
CA GLU A 10 12.76 -29.98 -22.45
C GLU A 10 12.41 -29.15 -21.21
N SER A 11 13.41 -28.87 -20.39
CA SER A 11 13.31 -27.95 -19.28
C SER A 11 13.08 -26.55 -19.84
N LYS A 12 11.84 -26.06 -19.79
CA LYS A 12 11.55 -24.64 -20.01
C LYS A 12 12.39 -23.84 -19.01
N GLY A 13 13.38 -23.13 -19.52
CA GLY A 13 14.25 -22.25 -18.76
C GLY A 13 13.43 -21.36 -17.83
N ASN A 14 13.84 -21.32 -16.57
CA ASN A 14 13.30 -20.40 -15.58
C ASN A 14 13.55 -18.98 -16.10
N PRO A 15 12.53 -18.15 -16.36
CA PRO A 15 12.78 -16.77 -16.75
C PRO A 15 13.61 -16.12 -15.65
N GLU A 16 14.70 -15.46 -16.02
CA GLU A 16 15.63 -14.80 -15.11
C GLU A 16 14.84 -14.05 -14.04
N ARG A 17 14.93 -14.51 -12.79
CA ARG A 17 14.34 -13.81 -11.66
C ARG A 17 15.11 -12.50 -11.55
N LYS A 18 14.53 -11.39 -12.02
CA LYS A 18 14.98 -10.05 -11.66
C LYS A 18 15.20 -10.05 -10.15
N GLN A 19 16.41 -9.76 -9.70
CA GLN A 19 16.72 -9.72 -8.28
C GLN A 19 15.77 -8.72 -7.62
N GLU A 20 14.96 -9.20 -6.67
CA GLU A 20 14.11 -8.34 -5.86
C GLU A 20 15.01 -7.51 -4.94
N HIS A 21 14.58 -6.29 -4.60
CA HIS A 21 15.33 -5.42 -3.69
C HIS A 21 15.62 -6.16 -2.37
N PRO A 22 16.79 -5.96 -1.73
CA PRO A 22 17.17 -6.65 -0.49
C PRO A 22 16.18 -6.50 0.66
N PHE A 23 15.27 -5.52 0.60
CA PHE A 23 14.18 -5.38 1.57
C PHE A 23 13.16 -6.52 1.50
N PHE A 24 12.93 -7.13 0.34
CA PHE A 24 11.84 -8.09 0.14
C PHE A 24 12.27 -9.54 0.35
N GLN A 25 12.81 -9.87 1.53
CA GLN A 25 13.32 -11.21 1.83
C GLN A 25 12.28 -12.13 2.47
N SER A 26 11.33 -11.55 3.21
CA SER A 26 10.38 -12.26 4.06
C SER A 26 8.93 -11.84 3.79
N LYS A 27 7.97 -12.64 4.29
CA LYS A 27 6.54 -12.29 4.19
C LYS A 27 6.18 -11.09 5.07
N GLU A 28 6.94 -10.86 6.13
CA GLU A 28 6.81 -9.75 7.05
C GLU A 28 7.19 -8.45 6.35
N ASP A 29 8.31 -8.42 5.63
CA ASP A 29 8.75 -7.24 4.88
C ASP A 29 7.69 -6.79 3.87
N TYR A 30 7.04 -7.75 3.19
CA TYR A 30 5.91 -7.46 2.30
C TYR A 30 4.70 -6.84 3.00
N LYS A 31 4.43 -7.19 4.25
CA LYS A 31 3.35 -6.58 5.04
C LYS A 31 3.75 -5.19 5.52
N GLU A 32 5.01 -5.01 5.89
CA GLU A 32 5.53 -3.72 6.31
C GLU A 32 5.57 -2.74 5.14
N PHE A 33 6.01 -3.18 3.97
CA PHE A 33 6.01 -2.37 2.75
C PHE A 33 4.64 -1.77 2.45
N TYR A 34 3.57 -2.54 2.64
CA TYR A 34 2.20 -2.07 2.46
C TYR A 34 1.88 -0.89 3.41
N VAL A 35 2.37 -0.93 4.64
CA VAL A 35 2.16 0.12 5.64
C VAL A 35 3.02 1.35 5.33
N ILE A 36 4.30 1.13 4.99
CA ILE A 36 5.26 2.15 4.53
C ILE A 36 4.71 2.89 3.31
N GLN A 37 4.21 2.15 2.31
CA GLN A 37 3.62 2.72 1.11
C GLN A 37 2.42 3.60 1.45
N GLN A 38 1.53 3.16 2.35
CA GLN A 38 0.43 4.02 2.78
C GLN A 38 0.94 5.33 3.39
N SER A 39 1.95 5.24 4.25
CA SER A 39 2.55 6.40 4.90
C SER A 39 3.11 7.40 3.89
N ILE A 40 3.87 6.93 2.89
CA ILE A 40 4.39 7.79 1.81
C ILE A 40 3.26 8.45 1.02
N LEU A 41 2.26 7.67 0.59
CA LEU A 41 1.13 8.19 -0.20
C LEU A 41 0.33 9.24 0.58
N LEU A 42 0.08 9.00 1.87
CA LEU A 42 -0.62 9.97 2.72
C LEU A 42 0.19 11.26 2.90
N SER A 43 1.51 11.17 3.08
CA SER A 43 2.34 12.37 3.20
C SER A 43 2.33 13.22 1.94
N PHE A 44 2.41 12.61 0.75
CA PHE A 44 2.27 13.38 -0.50
C PHE A 44 0.87 13.96 -0.67
N LEU A 45 -0.18 13.19 -0.37
CA LEU A 45 -1.57 13.67 -0.46
C LEU A 45 -1.87 14.80 0.52
N ASN A 46 -1.18 14.85 1.66
CA ASN A 46 -1.38 15.91 2.65
C ASN A 46 -1.08 17.31 2.09
N GLY A 47 -0.21 17.44 1.09
CA GLY A 47 -0.01 18.71 0.38
C GLY A 47 -1.27 19.23 -0.34
N PHE A 48 -2.27 18.37 -0.56
CA PHE A 48 -3.49 18.68 -1.29
C PHE A 48 -4.76 18.61 -0.43
N CYS A 49 -4.75 17.83 0.66
CA CYS A 49 -5.94 17.58 1.48
C CYS A 49 -5.63 17.45 2.98
N THR A 50 -6.66 17.67 3.79
CA THR A 50 -6.68 17.32 5.21
C THR A 50 -6.99 15.83 5.35
N ILE A 51 -6.30 15.14 6.25
CA ILE A 51 -6.39 13.67 6.41
C ILE A 51 -6.88 13.34 7.81
N THR A 52 -7.95 12.56 7.93
CA THR A 52 -8.40 12.02 9.22
C THR A 52 -8.07 10.54 9.33
N LEU A 53 -7.31 10.19 10.37
CA LEU A 53 -6.82 8.84 10.63
C LEU A 53 -7.33 8.32 11.96
N LYS A 54 -7.49 7.00 12.05
CA LYS A 54 -7.93 6.29 13.25
C LYS A 54 -6.98 5.16 13.61
N ARG A 55 -6.75 4.99 14.91
CA ARG A 55 -5.98 3.87 15.46
C ARG A 55 -6.69 2.55 15.19
N GLN A 56 -5.92 1.55 14.74
CA GLN A 56 -6.42 0.18 14.68
C GLN A 56 -6.83 -0.34 16.06
N LYS A 57 -8.02 -0.96 16.14
CA LYS A 57 -8.50 -1.59 17.38
C LYS A 57 -7.62 -2.75 17.85
N LYS A 58 -7.01 -3.49 16.93
CA LYS A 58 -6.10 -4.61 17.22
C LYS A 58 -4.76 -4.35 16.55
N GLN A 59 -3.75 -4.07 17.35
CA GLN A 59 -2.37 -3.95 16.89
C GLN A 59 -1.60 -5.22 17.27
N SER A 60 -0.72 -5.66 16.38
CA SER A 60 0.25 -6.70 16.71
C SER A 60 1.47 -6.02 17.30
N ILE A 61 2.06 -6.61 18.34
CA ILE A 61 3.35 -6.14 18.89
C ILE A 61 4.47 -6.28 17.83
N ARG A 62 4.33 -7.23 16.89
CA ARG A 62 5.37 -7.61 15.92
C ARG A 62 5.32 -6.85 14.60
N ASN A 63 4.16 -6.33 14.19
CA ASN A 63 4.01 -5.72 12.86
C ASN A 63 3.88 -4.20 12.97
N LEU A 64 4.39 -3.49 11.98
CA LEU A 64 4.22 -2.04 11.86
C LEU A 64 2.71 -1.68 11.93
N PRO A 65 2.30 -0.77 12.85
CA PRO A 65 0.90 -0.42 13.00
C PRO A 65 0.36 0.24 11.74
N TYR A 66 -0.88 -0.12 11.38
CA TYR A 66 -1.52 0.38 10.16
C TYR A 66 -2.65 1.37 10.52
N PRO A 67 -2.42 2.69 10.44
CA PRO A 67 -3.47 3.69 10.61
C PRO A 67 -4.62 3.46 9.61
N GLN A 68 -5.86 3.52 10.11
CA GLN A 68 -7.04 3.45 9.24
C GLN A 68 -7.35 4.85 8.73
N ILE A 69 -7.48 5.01 7.41
CA ILE A 69 -7.85 6.29 6.79
C ILE A 69 -9.37 6.42 6.86
N ILE A 70 -9.86 7.41 7.60
CA ILE A 70 -11.30 7.69 7.73
C ILE A 70 -11.75 8.54 6.56
N SER A 71 -11.15 9.71 6.38
CA SER A 71 -11.51 10.62 5.30
C SER A 71 -10.33 11.42 4.76
N LEU A 72 -10.49 11.86 3.51
CA LEU A 72 -9.64 12.82 2.82
C LEU A 72 -10.50 14.02 2.46
N LYS A 73 -10.22 15.17 3.05
CA LYS A 73 -10.95 16.41 2.82
C LYS A 73 -10.12 17.35 1.95
N PHE A 74 -10.52 17.46 0.68
CA PHE A 74 -10.10 18.50 -0.25
C PHE A 74 -10.93 19.75 0.00
N ASP A 75 -10.62 20.85 -0.68
CA ASP A 75 -11.15 22.19 -0.34
C ASP A 75 -12.68 22.18 -0.13
N ASP A 76 -13.46 21.73 -1.12
CA ASP A 76 -14.93 21.66 -1.05
C ASP A 76 -15.50 20.23 -1.02
N GLU A 77 -14.64 19.21 -1.02
CA GLU A 77 -15.04 17.81 -1.16
C GLU A 77 -14.43 16.93 -0.06
N GLU A 78 -15.21 15.99 0.47
CA GLU A 78 -14.72 15.00 1.42
C GLU A 78 -15.02 13.58 0.95
N ILE A 79 -13.97 12.77 0.91
CA ILE A 79 -14.06 11.35 0.58
C ILE A 79 -14.06 10.57 1.90
N ASN A 80 -15.17 9.90 2.22
CA ASN A 80 -15.19 8.88 3.26
C ASN A 80 -14.54 7.59 2.71
N VAL A 81 -13.26 7.41 3.00
CA VAL A 81 -12.41 6.37 2.40
C VAL A 81 -12.87 4.96 2.80
N GLN A 82 -13.29 4.77 4.05
CA GLN A 82 -13.75 3.44 4.49
C GLN A 82 -15.08 3.07 3.84
N GLU A 83 -16.02 4.01 3.76
CA GLU A 83 -17.33 3.80 3.17
C GLU A 83 -17.23 3.51 1.68
N LEU A 84 -16.46 4.32 0.94
CA LEU A 84 -16.23 4.09 -0.49
C LEU A 84 -15.63 2.69 -0.74
N ALA A 85 -14.62 2.32 0.04
CA ALA A 85 -13.98 1.01 -0.11
C ALA A 85 -14.93 -0.15 0.23
N ASP A 86 -15.82 0.03 1.20
CA ASP A 86 -16.86 -0.95 1.53
C ASP A 86 -17.90 -1.06 0.41
N ILE A 87 -18.41 0.06 -0.14
CA ILE A 87 -19.38 0.08 -1.25
C ILE A 87 -18.83 -0.69 -2.46
N ILE A 88 -17.59 -0.40 -2.85
CA ILE A 88 -16.99 -1.03 -4.04
C ILE A 88 -16.71 -2.52 -3.81
N GLN A 89 -16.31 -2.93 -2.61
CA GLN A 89 -15.89 -4.31 -2.35
C GLN A 89 -17.02 -5.21 -1.82
N ARG A 90 -18.17 -4.66 -1.41
CA ARG A 90 -19.29 -5.43 -0.86
C ARG A 90 -19.86 -6.45 -1.87
N PRO A 91 -20.14 -6.11 -3.14
CA PRO A 91 -20.67 -7.08 -4.10
C PRO A 91 -19.70 -8.26 -4.32
N VAL A 92 -18.39 -7.96 -4.40
CA VAL A 92 -17.34 -8.99 -4.53
C VAL A 92 -17.34 -9.95 -3.33
N TYR A 93 -17.56 -9.43 -2.12
CA TYR A 93 -17.67 -10.25 -0.92
C TYR A 93 -18.91 -11.14 -0.91
N GLU A 94 -20.05 -10.62 -1.35
CA GLU A 94 -21.31 -11.36 -1.42
C GLU A 94 -21.21 -12.53 -2.40
N ASP A 95 -20.60 -12.30 -3.57
CA ASP A 95 -20.33 -13.37 -4.53
C ASP A 95 -19.34 -14.39 -3.99
N GLU A 96 -18.28 -13.94 -3.31
CA GLU A 96 -17.34 -14.88 -2.69
C GLU A 96 -17.96 -15.71 -1.58
N CYS A 97 -18.93 -15.20 -0.83
CA CYS A 97 -19.65 -15.98 0.17
C CYS A 97 -20.44 -17.15 -0.45
N LYS A 98 -20.86 -17.02 -1.72
CA LYS A 98 -21.54 -18.10 -2.47
C LYS A 98 -20.54 -19.14 -2.97
N LEU A 99 -19.31 -18.73 -3.29
CA LEU A 99 -18.28 -19.57 -3.90
C LEU A 99 -17.44 -20.35 -2.87
N VAL A 100 -17.15 -19.76 -1.71
CA VAL A 100 -16.25 -20.39 -0.72
C VAL A 100 -17.01 -21.19 0.33
N LYS A 101 -16.46 -22.35 0.71
CA LYS A 101 -17.05 -23.22 1.76
C LYS A 101 -17.13 -22.58 3.16
N LYS A 102 -16.28 -21.59 3.45
CA LYS A 102 -16.18 -20.96 4.78
C LYS A 102 -16.29 -19.45 4.67
N LYS A 103 -17.34 -18.86 5.26
CA LYS A 103 -17.57 -17.40 5.29
C LYS A 103 -16.36 -16.59 5.80
N GLN A 104 -15.61 -17.14 6.75
CA GLN A 104 -14.37 -16.53 7.25
C GLN A 104 -13.31 -16.33 6.14
N THR A 105 -13.27 -17.20 5.14
CA THR A 105 -12.36 -17.07 3.98
C THR A 105 -12.78 -15.90 3.09
N ALA A 106 -14.08 -15.75 2.82
CA ALA A 106 -14.62 -14.62 2.07
C ALA A 106 -14.34 -13.31 2.82
N MET A 107 -14.59 -13.26 4.14
CA MET A 107 -14.35 -12.08 4.96
C MET A 107 -12.87 -11.66 4.94
N ARG A 108 -11.94 -12.62 5.04
CA ARG A 108 -10.51 -12.34 4.94
C ARG A 108 -10.11 -11.77 3.56
N ARG A 109 -10.71 -12.27 2.47
CA ARG A 109 -10.46 -11.76 1.11
C ARG A 109 -11.04 -10.36 0.94
N PHE A 110 -12.25 -10.12 1.44
CA PHE A 110 -12.90 -8.82 1.46
C PHE A 110 -12.05 -7.76 2.17
N GLU A 111 -11.62 -8.03 3.40
CA GLU A 111 -10.76 -7.11 4.17
C GLU A 111 -9.43 -6.81 3.45
N LYS A 112 -8.85 -7.82 2.77
CA LYS A 112 -7.63 -7.63 1.99
C LYS A 112 -7.89 -6.80 0.73
N ASN A 113 -8.99 -7.04 0.03
CA ASN A 113 -9.36 -6.27 -1.16
C ASN A 113 -9.67 -4.81 -0.80
N ARG A 114 -10.41 -4.56 0.29
CA ARG A 114 -10.69 -3.20 0.78
C ARG A 114 -9.40 -2.41 1.01
N LYS A 115 -8.45 -3.04 1.69
CA LYS A 115 -7.11 -2.49 1.92
C LYS A 115 -6.37 -2.17 0.62
N ILE A 116 -6.33 -3.11 -0.32
CA ILE A 116 -5.65 -2.90 -1.61
C ILE A 116 -6.34 -1.81 -2.43
N PHE A 117 -7.67 -1.78 -2.45
CA PHE A 117 -8.45 -0.73 -3.12
C PHE A 117 -8.08 0.65 -2.57
N ILE A 118 -7.98 0.80 -1.24
CA ILE A 118 -7.57 2.07 -0.64
C ILE A 118 -6.17 2.47 -1.10
N GLN A 119 -5.21 1.55 -1.19
CA GLN A 119 -3.87 1.88 -1.74
C GLN A 119 -3.96 2.39 -3.18
N HIS A 120 -4.73 1.72 -4.02
CA HIS A 120 -4.92 2.11 -5.42
C HIS A 120 -5.60 3.48 -5.53
N LEU A 121 -6.63 3.73 -4.72
CA LEU A 121 -7.27 5.04 -4.63
C LEU A 121 -6.26 6.15 -4.31
N LEU A 122 -5.39 5.95 -3.31
CA LEU A 122 -4.38 6.97 -2.98
C LEU A 122 -3.37 7.19 -4.12
N ILE A 123 -2.97 6.13 -4.82
CA ILE A 123 -2.10 6.21 -5.99
C ILE A 123 -2.78 7.00 -7.10
N ASP A 124 -4.04 6.69 -7.41
CA ASP A 124 -4.80 7.33 -8.48
C ASP A 124 -5.06 8.80 -8.17
N LEU A 125 -5.40 9.15 -6.93
CA LEU A 125 -5.51 10.55 -6.49
C LEU A 125 -4.20 11.32 -6.67
N LEU A 126 -3.04 10.71 -6.39
CA LEU A 126 -1.75 11.35 -6.65
C LEU A 126 -1.41 11.46 -8.14
N ARG A 127 -1.80 10.47 -8.95
CA ARG A 127 -1.67 10.56 -10.41
C ARG A 127 -2.44 11.77 -10.97
N GLU A 128 -3.66 12.01 -10.49
CA GLU A 128 -4.44 13.18 -10.85
C GLU A 128 -3.77 14.50 -10.43
N LYS A 129 -2.93 14.49 -9.39
CA LYS A 129 -2.10 15.63 -8.97
C LYS A 129 -0.75 15.71 -9.68
N GLY A 130 -0.49 14.88 -10.69
CA GLY A 130 0.71 14.96 -11.52
C GLY A 130 1.87 14.06 -11.07
N PHE A 131 1.66 13.19 -10.08
CA PHE A 131 2.66 12.17 -9.72
C PHE A 131 2.68 11.04 -10.74
N GLN A 132 3.86 10.47 -10.94
CA GLN A 132 4.08 9.31 -11.78
C GLN A 132 4.79 8.23 -10.96
N PHE A 133 4.41 6.98 -11.16
CA PHE A 133 4.91 5.86 -10.36
C PHE A 133 5.50 4.79 -11.28
N GLU A 134 6.74 4.40 -11.02
CA GLU A 134 7.27 3.12 -11.52
C GLU A 134 6.92 2.06 -10.47
N SER A 135 6.18 1.03 -10.86
CA SER A 135 5.61 0.07 -9.91
C SER A 135 5.51 -1.34 -10.48
N LYS A 136 5.32 -2.32 -9.59
CA LYS A 136 5.07 -3.72 -9.96
C LYS A 136 3.82 -4.23 -9.26
N LEU A 137 2.98 -4.94 -10.00
CA LEU A 137 1.84 -5.64 -9.41
C LEU A 137 2.28 -6.92 -8.71
N ALA A 138 1.84 -7.11 -7.47
CA ALA A 138 2.06 -8.34 -6.71
C ALA A 138 1.60 -9.59 -7.48
N ARG A 139 2.11 -10.78 -7.11
CA ARG A 139 1.78 -12.04 -7.78
C ARG A 139 0.27 -12.25 -7.92
N ASN A 140 -0.17 -12.58 -9.13
CA ASN A 140 -1.57 -12.93 -9.37
C ASN A 140 -1.88 -14.31 -8.74
N THR A 141 -2.89 -14.35 -7.88
CA THR A 141 -3.39 -15.58 -7.26
C THR A 141 -4.82 -15.91 -7.67
N GLY A 142 -5.48 -15.03 -8.42
CA GLY A 142 -6.90 -15.13 -8.81
C GLY A 142 -7.90 -14.98 -7.65
N LYS A 143 -7.46 -14.69 -6.42
CA LYS A 143 -8.31 -14.71 -5.22
C LYS A 143 -8.56 -13.34 -4.60
N THR A 144 -7.67 -12.38 -4.83
CA THR A 144 -7.73 -11.02 -4.29
C THR A 144 -7.16 -10.06 -5.31
N LEU A 145 -7.48 -8.79 -5.16
CA LEU A 145 -6.81 -7.71 -5.89
C LEU A 145 -5.29 -7.83 -5.74
N ARG A 146 -4.57 -7.36 -6.76
CA ARG A 146 -3.10 -7.33 -6.79
C ARG A 146 -2.66 -5.96 -6.31
N LEU A 147 -1.92 -5.90 -5.20
CA LEU A 147 -1.33 -4.66 -4.73
C LEU A 147 -0.35 -4.14 -5.79
N GLU A 148 -0.47 -2.86 -6.13
CA GLU A 148 0.55 -2.11 -6.86
C GLU A 148 1.63 -1.69 -5.87
N ARG A 149 2.86 -2.19 -6.05
CA ARG A 149 4.01 -1.87 -5.22
C ARG A 149 4.87 -0.85 -5.94
N ILE A 150 4.97 0.34 -5.37
CA ILE A 150 5.77 1.44 -5.92
C ILE A 150 7.26 1.13 -5.75
N GLU A 151 8.05 1.34 -6.78
CA GLU A 151 9.51 1.24 -6.74
C GLU A 151 10.17 2.61 -6.85
N LYS A 152 9.57 3.53 -7.61
CA LYS A 152 10.02 4.92 -7.73
C LYS A 152 8.85 5.88 -7.90
N ILE A 153 9.03 7.10 -7.42
CA ILE A 153 8.07 8.19 -7.55
C ILE A 153 8.72 9.35 -8.31
N PHE A 154 7.99 9.89 -9.27
CA PHE A 154 8.38 11.04 -10.06
C PHE A 154 7.33 12.14 -9.96
N TYR A 155 7.77 13.38 -10.08
CA TYR A 155 6.92 14.56 -10.16
C TYR A 155 7.52 15.58 -11.12
N GLY A 156 6.72 16.12 -12.04
CA GLY A 156 7.22 17.02 -13.08
C GLY A 156 8.34 16.42 -13.95
N GLY A 157 8.30 15.10 -14.18
CA GLY A 157 9.30 14.36 -14.96
C GLY A 157 10.63 14.09 -14.23
N ARG A 158 10.77 14.46 -12.95
CA ARG A 158 11.97 14.22 -12.16
C ARG A 158 11.75 13.12 -11.13
N LEU A 159 12.77 12.28 -10.92
CA LEU A 159 12.76 11.31 -9.83
C LEU A 159 12.81 12.07 -8.50
N ILE A 160 11.83 11.84 -7.63
CA ILE A 160 11.76 12.49 -6.31
C ILE A 160 11.94 11.50 -5.16
N MET A 161 11.80 10.19 -5.42
CA MET A 161 11.95 9.16 -4.41
C MET A 161 12.24 7.80 -5.07
N ASP A 162 13.32 7.15 -4.64
CA ASP A 162 13.60 5.75 -4.97
C ASP A 162 13.18 4.81 -3.81
N ILE A 163 13.41 3.52 -3.98
CA ILE A 163 13.00 2.51 -3.00
C ILE A 163 13.69 2.66 -1.62
N ASN A 164 14.93 3.15 -1.57
CA ASN A 164 15.66 3.32 -0.32
C ASN A 164 15.07 4.49 0.48
N ASP A 165 14.92 5.65 -0.18
CA ASP A 165 14.25 6.82 0.39
C ASP A 165 12.83 6.47 0.85
N PHE A 166 12.12 5.70 0.04
CA PHE A 166 10.73 5.30 0.28
C PHE A 166 10.57 4.48 1.56
N ILE A 167 11.45 3.50 1.76
CA ILE A 167 11.42 2.64 2.94
C ILE A 167 11.71 3.47 4.19
N GLU A 168 12.80 4.24 4.17
CA GLU A 168 13.24 5.00 5.33
C GLU A 168 12.21 6.06 5.76
N ARG A 169 11.82 6.94 4.83
CA ARG A 169 10.85 8.00 5.12
C ARG A 169 9.49 7.44 5.47
N GLY A 170 9.09 6.32 4.85
CA GLY A 170 7.82 5.67 5.16
C GLY A 170 7.75 5.14 6.60
N TYR A 171 8.85 4.62 7.14
CA TYR A 171 8.93 4.28 8.57
C TYR A 171 8.83 5.51 9.46
N LEU A 172 9.56 6.59 9.14
CA LEU A 172 9.54 7.83 9.92
C LEU A 172 8.13 8.44 9.98
N ILE A 173 7.45 8.52 8.83
CA ILE A 173 6.07 9.01 8.74
C ILE A 173 5.13 8.10 9.54
N ASN A 174 5.26 6.78 9.40
CA ASN A 174 4.43 5.84 10.15
C ASN A 174 4.61 5.99 11.66
N SER A 175 5.86 6.13 12.11
CA SER A 175 6.19 6.37 13.52
C SER A 175 5.56 7.66 14.03
N PHE A 176 5.69 8.76 13.28
CA PHE A 176 5.06 10.03 13.60
C PHE A 176 3.53 9.91 13.73
N ILE A 177 2.86 9.35 12.71
CA ILE A 177 1.41 9.18 12.73
C ILE A 177 0.96 8.34 13.93
N ASN A 178 1.67 7.24 14.20
CA ASN A 178 1.29 6.34 15.29
C ASN A 178 1.63 6.91 16.68
N SER A 179 2.63 7.78 16.81
CA SER A 179 2.88 8.48 18.08
C SER A 179 1.69 9.40 18.42
N GLN A 180 1.17 10.12 17.44
CA GLN A 180 -0.04 10.95 17.61
C GLN A 180 -1.29 10.09 17.92
N LEU A 181 -1.45 8.97 17.20
CA LEU A 181 -2.55 8.01 17.45
C LEU A 181 -2.43 7.24 18.77
N SER A 182 -1.25 7.24 19.39
CA SER A 182 -1.08 6.63 20.71
C SER A 182 -1.69 7.50 21.80
N LEU A 183 -1.62 8.83 21.63
CA LEU A 183 -2.21 9.84 22.52
C LEU A 183 -3.72 9.94 22.34
N THR A 184 -4.20 9.85 21.09
CA THR A 184 -5.63 9.98 20.76
C THR A 184 -6.06 8.90 19.77
N SER A 185 -7.28 8.39 19.89
CA SER A 185 -7.72 7.28 19.03
C SER A 185 -7.98 7.68 17.57
N ILE A 186 -8.14 8.98 17.30
CA ILE A 186 -8.39 9.60 16.00
C ILE A 186 -7.57 10.89 15.95
N ILE A 187 -6.89 11.13 14.84
CA ILE A 187 -6.18 12.39 14.56
C ILE A 187 -6.66 12.98 13.25
N THR A 188 -6.56 14.30 13.13
CA THR A 188 -6.77 15.03 11.87
C THR A 188 -5.50 15.82 11.58
N ILE A 189 -4.87 15.53 10.44
CA ILE A 189 -3.66 16.19 9.98
C ILE A 189 -4.09 17.25 8.95
N PRO A 190 -3.92 18.55 9.25
CA PRO A 190 -4.33 19.62 8.34
C PRO A 190 -3.54 19.56 7.04
N LYS A 191 -4.16 20.04 5.95
CA LYS A 191 -3.50 20.23 4.64
C LYS A 191 -2.20 21.00 4.81
N SER A 192 -1.15 20.55 4.12
CA SER A 192 0.20 21.12 4.16
C SER A 192 0.82 21.15 5.57
N SER A 193 0.66 20.07 6.34
CA SER A 193 1.33 19.92 7.64
C SER A 193 2.85 19.98 7.48
N ASN A 194 3.48 20.85 8.26
CA ASN A 194 4.94 21.01 8.27
C ASN A 194 5.62 19.73 8.74
N GLU A 195 5.03 18.99 9.67
CA GLU A 195 5.58 17.76 10.21
C GLU A 195 5.74 16.68 9.12
N LEU A 196 4.68 16.42 8.35
CA LEU A 196 4.76 15.47 7.24
C LEU A 196 5.65 15.98 6.12
N SER A 197 5.58 17.28 5.82
CA SER A 197 6.41 17.92 4.79
C SER A 197 7.90 17.83 5.12
N ASN A 198 8.28 18.06 6.37
CA ASN A 198 9.67 17.99 6.82
C ASN A 198 10.22 16.57 6.68
N ILE A 199 9.44 15.53 7.01
CA ILE A 199 9.88 14.14 6.88
C ILE A 199 9.91 13.70 5.41
N ILE A 200 8.91 14.08 4.60
CA ILE A 200 8.89 13.65 3.20
C ILE A 200 9.93 14.37 2.35
N LEU A 201 10.28 15.61 2.70
CA LEU A 201 11.29 16.42 2.00
C LEU A 201 12.68 16.33 2.62
N SER A 202 12.85 15.69 3.79
CA SER A 202 14.16 15.54 4.40
C SER A 202 15.08 14.80 3.45
N GLN A 203 16.06 15.49 2.88
CA GLN A 203 17.12 14.84 2.14
C GLN A 203 17.96 14.05 3.13
N ASN A 204 18.09 12.75 2.92
CA ASN A 204 19.20 12.07 3.52
C ASN A 204 20.47 12.55 2.83
N LEU A 205 21.25 13.29 3.61
CA LEU A 205 22.66 13.57 3.47
C LEU A 205 23.42 12.25 3.28
N ILE A 206 23.45 11.72 2.05
CA ILE A 206 24.38 10.66 1.67
C ILE A 206 25.43 11.27 0.73
N PHE A 207 26.17 12.23 1.30
CA PHE A 207 27.58 12.44 0.97
C PHE A 207 28.34 12.32 2.29
N ASN A 208 28.74 11.10 2.62
CA ASN A 208 29.91 10.79 3.44
C ASN A 208 30.39 9.40 3.03
#